data_AF-A0A2P2MKM9-F1
#
_entry.id   AF-A0A2P2MKM9-F1
#
_cell.length_a   1.000
_cell.length_b   1.000
_cell.length_c   1.000
_cell.angle_alpha   90.00
_cell.angle_beta   90.00
_cell.angle_gamma   90.00
#
_symmetry.space_group_name_H-M   'P 1'
#
loop_
_entity.id
_entity.type
_entity.pdbx_description
1 polymer ?
#
loop_
_entity_poly.entity_id
_entity_poly.type
_entity_poly.pdbx_seq_one_letter_code
_entity_poly.pdbx_strand_id
1 'polypeptide(L)'
;MANPKLTRIPSMRDRVEDTLSAHRNQLVSLLSRYVDQGKGILHPHNLIDEIDNIVCEEDARQRLKDGPFSEVLKSAQEAIVLPPFVVLAIRPRPGVWEYVRVNVYDLGVEQLSVAEYLRFKEELAGGMSNDPYVLELDFEPFNASFPRPNRSSSIGSGVQFLNRHLSSIMFHSKDSLDPLLNFLRAHKYKGHAK
;
A
#
# COMPACT_ATOMS: atom_id res chain seq x y z
N MET A 1 -3.76 -6.92 -36.83
CA MET A 1 -3.44 -5.99 -35.72
C MET A 1 -3.46 -6.80 -34.44
N ALA A 2 -2.29 -7.01 -33.82
CA ALA A 2 -2.20 -7.82 -32.60
C ALA A 2 -2.81 -7.03 -31.42
N ASN A 3 -3.85 -7.58 -30.79
CA ASN A 3 -4.37 -7.03 -29.54
C ASN A 3 -3.24 -7.03 -28.51
N PRO A 4 -2.91 -5.89 -27.88
CA PRO A 4 -2.00 -5.90 -26.74
C PRO A 4 -2.67 -6.73 -25.65
N LYS A 5 -2.11 -7.91 -25.37
CA LYS A 5 -2.47 -8.69 -24.20
C LYS A 5 -2.17 -7.81 -23.00
N LEU A 6 -3.19 -7.47 -22.22
CA LEU A 6 -3.03 -6.82 -20.91
C LEU A 6 -2.18 -7.77 -20.06
N THR A 7 -0.88 -7.57 -20.05
CA THR A 7 0.04 -8.24 -19.14
C THR A 7 -0.35 -7.80 -17.73
N ARG A 8 -0.69 -8.78 -16.89
CA ARG A 8 -0.98 -8.57 -15.46
C ARG A 8 0.15 -7.72 -14.89
N ILE A 9 -0.17 -6.58 -14.29
CA ILE A 9 0.82 -5.79 -13.56
C ILE A 9 1.30 -6.70 -12.42
N PRO A 10 2.59 -7.06 -12.36
CA PRO A 10 3.10 -7.95 -11.32
C PRO A 10 2.88 -7.29 -9.94
N SER A 11 2.45 -8.07 -8.97
CA SER A 11 2.31 -7.59 -7.58
C SER A 11 3.67 -7.19 -7.04
N MET A 12 3.73 -6.31 -6.03
CA MET A 12 5.00 -6.03 -5.34
C MET A 12 5.60 -7.31 -4.74
N ARG A 13 4.78 -8.29 -4.35
CA ARG A 13 5.26 -9.63 -3.99
C ARG A 13 6.07 -10.26 -5.11
N ASP A 14 5.49 -10.38 -6.30
CA ASP A 14 6.13 -11.01 -7.47
C ASP A 14 7.46 -10.29 -7.80
N ARG A 15 7.46 -8.95 -7.76
CA ARG A 15 8.67 -8.14 -7.99
C ARG A 15 9.76 -8.41 -6.96
N VAL A 16 9.39 -8.56 -5.69
CA VAL A 16 10.34 -8.85 -4.60
C VAL A 16 10.85 -10.29 -4.71
N GLU A 17 9.99 -11.25 -5.05
CA GLU A 17 10.35 -12.66 -5.22
C GLU A 17 11.28 -12.87 -6.44
N ASP A 18 10.98 -12.23 -7.56
CA ASP A 18 11.81 -12.27 -8.78
C ASP A 18 13.20 -11.67 -8.52
N THR A 19 13.27 -10.57 -7.77
CA THR A 19 14.55 -9.92 -7.44
C THR A 19 15.38 -10.72 -6.43
N LEU A 20 14.73 -11.33 -5.43
CA LEU A 20 15.38 -12.22 -4.47
C LEU A 20 15.96 -13.45 -5.16
N SER A 21 15.27 -13.97 -6.18
CA SER A 21 15.76 -15.09 -6.99
C SER A 21 16.97 -14.71 -7.85
N ALA A 22 17.00 -13.49 -8.41
CA ALA A 22 18.08 -13.02 -9.27
C ALA A 22 19.35 -12.59 -8.52
N HIS A 23 19.22 -12.03 -7.30
CA HIS A 23 20.32 -11.46 -6.52
C HIS A 23 20.40 -12.02 -5.10
N ARG A 24 20.23 -13.34 -4.99
CA ARG A 24 20.09 -14.07 -3.71
C ARG A 24 21.14 -13.70 -2.67
N ASN A 25 22.43 -13.84 -3.00
CA ASN A 25 23.51 -13.68 -2.02
C ASN A 25 23.59 -12.25 -1.49
N GLN A 26 23.41 -11.25 -2.37
CA GLN A 26 23.51 -9.86 -1.96
C GLN A 26 22.30 -9.42 -1.15
N LEU A 27 21.11 -9.90 -1.50
CA LEU A 27 19.89 -9.60 -0.77
C LEU A 27 19.81 -10.30 0.58
N VAL A 28 20.32 -11.55 0.69
CA VAL A 28 20.52 -12.20 1.99
C VAL A 28 21.45 -11.36 2.86
N SER A 29 22.58 -10.89 2.31
CA SER A 29 23.53 -10.04 3.05
C SER A 29 22.87 -8.75 3.54
N LEU A 30 22.11 -8.06 2.67
CA LEU A 30 21.38 -6.85 3.03
C LEU A 30 20.31 -7.10 4.10
N LEU A 31 19.46 -8.12 3.92
CA LEU A 31 18.40 -8.45 4.87
C LEU A 31 18.95 -8.94 6.22
N SER A 32 20.06 -9.68 6.20
CA SER A 32 20.75 -10.10 7.43
C SER A 32 21.25 -8.89 8.19
N ARG A 33 21.80 -7.87 7.51
CA ARG A 33 22.21 -6.62 8.16
C ARG A 33 21.06 -5.89 8.81
N TYR A 34 19.87 -5.86 8.19
CA TYR A 34 18.69 -5.30 8.84
C TYR A 34 18.33 -6.06 10.11
N VAL A 35 18.41 -7.40 10.07
CA VAL A 35 18.15 -8.27 11.22
C VAL A 35 19.21 -8.09 12.32
N ASP A 36 20.46 -7.89 11.95
CA ASP A 36 21.59 -7.69 12.88
C ASP A 36 21.51 -6.37 13.66
N GLN A 37 20.79 -5.37 13.13
CA GLN A 37 20.46 -4.14 13.87
C GLN A 37 19.48 -4.39 15.02
N GLY A 38 18.86 -5.58 15.07
CA GLY A 38 17.95 -6.01 16.11
C GLY A 38 16.49 -5.66 15.82
N LYS A 39 15.64 -6.00 16.79
CA LYS A 39 14.20 -5.75 16.73
C LYS A 39 13.92 -4.25 16.72
N GLY A 40 13.27 -3.73 15.67
CA GLY A 40 13.08 -2.28 15.51
C GLY A 40 12.30 -1.86 14.26
N ILE A 41 12.13 -0.55 14.08
CA ILE A 41 11.63 0.07 12.85
C ILE A 41 12.80 0.71 12.12
N LEU A 42 12.91 0.44 10.82
CA LEU A 42 13.84 1.10 9.90
C LEU A 42 13.10 2.12 9.06
N HIS A 43 13.66 3.32 8.99
CA HIS A 43 13.15 4.39 8.14
C HIS A 43 13.73 4.28 6.71
N PRO A 44 13.14 4.98 5.73
CA PRO A 44 13.57 4.88 4.33
C PRO A 44 15.06 5.17 4.10
N HIS A 45 15.63 6.12 4.84
CA HIS A 45 17.06 6.43 4.74
C HIS A 45 17.91 5.25 5.21
N ASN A 46 17.60 4.63 6.36
CA ASN A 46 18.28 3.41 6.83
C ASN A 46 18.21 2.29 5.78
N LEU A 47 17.06 2.11 5.12
CA LEU A 47 16.89 1.08 4.10
C LEU A 47 17.83 1.30 2.91
N ILE A 48 17.99 2.54 2.48
CA ILE A 48 18.84 2.90 1.33
C ILE A 48 20.32 2.89 1.73
N ASP A 49 20.68 3.44 2.90
CA ASP A 49 22.06 3.56 3.37
C ASP A 49 22.71 2.17 3.54
N GLU A 50 21.95 1.17 3.97
CA GLU A 50 22.47 -0.19 4.08
C GLU A 50 22.83 -0.84 2.74
N ILE A 51 22.26 -0.38 1.62
CA ILE A 51 22.66 -0.84 0.28
C ILE A 51 24.10 -0.41 -0.02
N ASP A 52 24.47 0.81 0.38
CA ASP A 52 25.82 1.34 0.18
C ASP A 52 26.85 0.58 1.01
N ASN A 53 26.43 0.13 2.19
CA ASN A 53 27.31 -0.56 3.11
C ASN A 53 27.50 -2.05 2.83
N ILE A 54 26.75 -2.66 1.89
CA ILE A 54 26.88 -4.08 1.54
C ILE A 54 28.34 -4.39 1.15
N VAL A 55 28.91 -5.43 1.75
CA VAL A 55 30.23 -5.95 1.37
C VAL A 55 30.07 -6.82 0.12
N CYS A 56 30.18 -6.21 -1.06
CA CYS A 56 30.15 -6.89 -2.36
C CYS A 56 31.05 -6.17 -3.38
N GLU A 57 31.31 -6.81 -4.52
CA GLU A 57 32.03 -6.18 -5.63
C GLU A 57 31.31 -4.91 -6.10
N GLU A 58 32.05 -3.87 -6.46
CA GLU A 58 31.46 -2.58 -6.88
C GLU A 58 30.46 -2.74 -8.05
N ASP A 59 30.74 -3.63 -9.00
CA ASP A 59 29.82 -3.93 -10.10
C ASP A 59 28.50 -4.58 -9.62
N ALA A 60 28.57 -5.43 -8.60
CA ALA A 60 27.40 -6.06 -8.01
C ALA A 60 26.59 -5.06 -7.17
N ARG A 61 27.28 -4.16 -6.45
CA ARG A 61 26.65 -3.07 -5.71
C ARG A 61 25.91 -2.13 -6.66
N GLN A 62 26.54 -1.76 -7.77
CA GLN A 62 25.93 -0.89 -8.77
C GLN A 62 24.68 -1.52 -9.41
N ARG A 63 24.74 -2.81 -9.74
CA ARG A 63 23.56 -3.56 -10.25
C ARG A 63 22.40 -3.62 -9.27
N LEU A 64 22.66 -3.66 -7.96
CA LEU A 64 21.60 -3.60 -6.94
C LEU A 64 20.99 -2.20 -6.86
N LYS A 65 21.82 -1.16 -6.87
CA LYS A 65 21.38 0.24 -6.82
C LYS A 65 20.48 0.62 -8.00
N ASP A 66 20.83 0.13 -9.18
CA ASP A 66 20.09 0.35 -10.42
C ASP A 66 19.05 -0.75 -10.69
N GLY A 67 18.99 -1.75 -9.81
CA GLY A 67 18.13 -2.91 -9.95
C GLY A 67 16.70 -2.69 -9.46
N PRO A 68 15.78 -3.63 -9.75
CA PRO A 68 14.37 -3.48 -9.41
C PRO A 68 14.13 -3.48 -7.90
N PHE A 69 15.00 -4.14 -7.11
CA PHE A 69 14.87 -4.18 -5.66
C PHE A 69 15.15 -2.82 -5.01
N SER A 70 16.08 -2.04 -5.56
CA SER A 70 16.34 -0.66 -5.11
C SER A 70 15.13 0.23 -5.34
N GLU A 71 14.38 0.05 -6.44
CA GLU A 71 13.10 0.77 -6.62
C GLU A 71 12.05 0.40 -5.57
N VAL A 72 12.02 -0.88 -5.17
CA VAL A 72 11.13 -1.34 -4.09
C VAL A 72 11.51 -0.66 -2.77
N LEU A 73 12.80 -0.65 -2.42
CA LEU A 73 13.29 0.00 -1.20
C LEU A 73 13.07 1.51 -1.20
N LYS A 74 13.28 2.18 -2.34
CA LYS A 74 12.97 3.62 -2.50
C LYS A 74 11.48 3.93 -2.34
N SER A 75 10.63 2.97 -2.67
CA SER A 75 9.17 3.09 -2.51
C SER A 75 8.70 2.66 -1.11
N ALA A 76 9.55 1.97 -0.33
CA ALA A 76 9.26 1.57 1.03
C ALA A 76 9.24 2.79 1.96
N GLN A 77 8.19 2.89 2.76
CA GLN A 77 8.01 3.99 3.72
C GLN A 77 8.57 3.65 5.10
N GLU A 78 8.60 2.37 5.44
CA GLU A 78 9.21 1.85 6.66
C GLU A 78 9.40 0.33 6.49
N ALA A 79 10.34 -0.22 7.27
CA ALA A 79 10.45 -1.64 7.48
C ALA A 79 10.39 -1.96 8.97
N ILE A 80 9.74 -3.07 9.32
CA ILE A 80 9.72 -3.62 10.67
C ILE A 80 10.63 -4.82 10.67
N VAL A 81 11.59 -4.83 11.58
CA VAL A 81 12.49 -5.96 11.80
C VAL A 81 12.03 -6.70 13.04
N LEU A 82 11.55 -7.92 12.83
CA LEU A 82 11.16 -8.88 13.86
C LEU A 82 11.82 -10.21 13.50
N PRO A 83 13.06 -10.47 13.98
CA PRO A 83 13.84 -11.61 13.52
C PRO A 83 13.06 -12.93 13.60
N PRO A 84 13.05 -13.75 12.53
CA PRO A 84 13.83 -13.63 11.30
C PRO A 84 13.13 -12.89 10.13
N PHE A 85 12.06 -12.15 10.41
CA PHE A 85 11.26 -11.47 9.41
C PHE A 85 11.64 -10.00 9.25
N VAL A 86 11.66 -9.56 8.00
CA VAL A 86 11.68 -8.15 7.60
C VAL A 86 10.36 -7.86 6.90
N VAL A 87 9.56 -6.97 7.47
CA VAL A 87 8.24 -6.61 6.94
C VAL A 87 8.30 -5.20 6.36
N LEU A 88 7.98 -5.06 5.07
CA LEU A 88 8.08 -3.83 4.31
C LEU A 88 6.69 -3.22 4.08
N ALA A 89 6.53 -1.94 4.40
CA ALA A 89 5.37 -1.14 4.00
C ALA A 89 5.74 -0.33 2.76
N ILE A 90 5.21 -0.73 1.59
CA ILE A 90 5.62 -0.20 0.30
C ILE A 90 4.51 0.70 -0.25
N ARG A 91 4.90 1.88 -0.73
CA ARG A 91 3.98 2.87 -1.31
C ARG A 91 4.40 3.21 -2.73
N PRO A 92 4.03 2.38 -3.73
CA PRO A 92 4.43 2.61 -5.12
C PRO A 92 3.87 3.93 -5.68
N ARG A 93 2.67 4.32 -5.25
CA ARG A 93 1.97 5.53 -5.72
C ARG A 93 1.13 6.15 -4.60
N PRO A 94 0.80 7.47 -4.68
CA PRO A 94 -0.09 8.09 -3.72
C PRO A 94 -1.45 7.39 -3.65
N GLY A 95 -1.82 6.94 -2.45
CA GLY A 95 -3.07 6.24 -2.17
C GLY A 95 -3.03 4.72 -2.37
N VAL A 96 -1.89 4.15 -2.76
CA VAL A 96 -1.71 2.70 -2.94
C VAL A 96 -0.62 2.20 -2.01
N TRP A 97 -0.96 1.19 -1.21
CA TRP A 97 -0.07 0.53 -0.25
C TRP A 97 -0.04 -0.96 -0.50
N GLU A 98 1.14 -1.55 -0.36
CA GLU A 98 1.36 -2.99 -0.41
C GLU A 98 2.28 -3.38 0.75
N TYR A 99 1.94 -4.46 1.44
CA TYR A 99 2.68 -4.95 2.59
C TYR A 99 3.26 -6.31 2.27
N VAL A 100 4.55 -6.48 2.53
CA VAL A 100 5.26 -7.71 2.18
C VAL A 100 6.13 -8.14 3.37
N ARG A 101 6.06 -9.43 3.72
CA ARG A 101 6.96 -10.08 4.66
C ARG A 101 8.02 -10.85 3.89
N VAL A 102 9.26 -10.69 4.30
CA VAL A 102 10.39 -11.48 3.81
C VAL A 102 11.01 -12.22 5.00
N ASN A 103 11.14 -13.53 4.88
CA ASN A 103 11.92 -14.34 5.81
C ASN A 103 13.38 -14.39 5.33
N VAL A 104 14.32 -13.98 6.18
CA VAL A 104 15.73 -13.83 5.78
C VAL A 104 16.41 -15.19 5.53
N TYR A 105 15.95 -16.28 6.16
CA TYR A 105 16.62 -17.58 6.05
C TYR A 105 16.24 -18.36 4.78
N ASP A 106 14.95 -18.42 4.45
CA ASP A 106 14.44 -19.13 3.28
C ASP A 106 14.18 -18.21 2.08
N LEU A 107 14.21 -16.88 2.28
CA LEU A 107 13.84 -15.84 1.31
C LEU A 107 12.39 -15.98 0.82
N GLY A 108 11.55 -16.59 1.64
CA GLY A 108 10.11 -16.65 1.42
C GLY A 108 9.51 -15.25 1.46
N VAL A 109 8.78 -14.92 0.39
CA VAL A 109 8.07 -13.64 0.26
C VAL A 109 6.58 -13.88 0.36
N GLU A 110 5.94 -13.20 1.30
CA GLU A 110 4.51 -13.27 1.49
C GLU A 110 3.89 -11.88 1.44
N GLN A 111 2.77 -11.75 0.74
CA GLN A 111 1.97 -10.54 0.77
C GLN A 111 1.12 -10.55 2.04
N LEU A 112 1.11 -9.43 2.76
CA LEU A 112 0.31 -9.24 3.96
C LEU A 112 -0.92 -8.36 3.68
N SER A 113 -1.98 -8.62 4.41
CA SER A 113 -3.08 -7.69 4.62
C SER A 113 -2.68 -6.55 5.54
N VAL A 114 -3.50 -5.48 5.59
CA VAL A 114 -3.31 -4.35 6.51
C VAL A 114 -3.32 -4.82 7.96
N ALA A 115 -4.27 -5.69 8.33
CA ALA A 115 -4.39 -6.20 9.70
C ALA A 115 -3.17 -7.02 10.11
N GLU A 116 -2.68 -7.92 9.24
CA GLU A 116 -1.46 -8.70 9.50
C GLU A 116 -0.24 -7.79 9.66
N TYR A 117 -0.09 -6.79 8.81
CA TYR A 117 1.00 -5.80 8.93
C TYR A 117 0.93 -5.05 10.27
N LEU A 118 -0.24 -4.59 10.68
CA LEU A 118 -0.42 -3.87 11.94
C LEU A 118 -0.11 -4.74 13.17
N ARG A 119 -0.42 -6.04 13.13
CA ARG A 119 -0.02 -6.98 14.19
C ARG A 119 1.49 -7.03 14.40
N PHE A 120 2.29 -6.94 13.34
CA PHE A 120 3.76 -6.83 13.50
C PHE A 120 4.17 -5.54 14.21
N LYS A 121 3.46 -4.41 13.99
CA LYS A 121 3.72 -3.16 14.74
C LYS A 121 3.34 -3.29 16.21
N GLU A 122 2.23 -3.95 16.50
CA GLU A 122 1.78 -4.21 17.86
C GLU A 122 2.77 -5.10 18.60
N GLU A 123 3.23 -6.19 17.97
CA GLU A 123 4.24 -7.09 18.54
C GLU A 123 5.55 -6.36 18.80
N LEU A 124 5.93 -5.42 17.93
CA LEU A 124 7.11 -4.60 18.13
C LEU A 124 7.01 -3.74 19.39
N ALA A 125 5.87 -3.08 19.60
CA ALA A 125 5.67 -2.13 20.70
C ALA A 125 5.38 -2.81 22.05
N GLY A 126 4.53 -3.83 22.08
CA GLY A 126 3.97 -4.42 23.30
C GLY A 126 4.17 -5.92 23.46
N GLY A 127 4.81 -6.59 22.50
CA GLY A 127 4.90 -8.05 22.45
C GLY A 127 3.63 -8.69 21.89
N MET A 128 3.62 -10.02 21.77
CA MET A 128 2.48 -10.73 21.21
C MET A 128 1.25 -10.62 22.12
N SER A 129 0.20 -9.97 21.62
CA SER A 129 -1.14 -10.09 22.19
C SER A 129 -1.88 -11.20 21.45
N ASN A 130 -2.30 -12.23 22.18
CA ASN A 130 -3.03 -13.36 21.63
C ASN A 130 -4.55 -13.22 21.81
N ASP A 131 -5.04 -12.00 22.03
CA ASP A 131 -6.47 -11.72 22.16
C ASP A 131 -7.15 -11.84 20.77
N PRO A 132 -8.04 -12.81 20.55
CA PRO A 132 -8.72 -12.94 19.27
C PRO A 132 -9.78 -11.85 19.04
N TYR A 133 -10.06 -10.98 20.02
CA TYR A 133 -11.11 -9.96 19.97
C TYR A 133 -10.57 -8.52 20.02
N VAL A 134 -9.35 -8.29 19.53
CA VAL A 134 -8.81 -6.93 19.33
C VAL A 134 -9.76 -6.13 18.43
N LEU A 135 -10.12 -4.92 18.86
CA LEU A 135 -11.00 -4.04 18.12
C LEU A 135 -10.31 -3.52 16.85
N GLU A 136 -10.79 -3.94 15.69
CA GLU A 136 -10.38 -3.42 14.38
C GLU A 136 -11.38 -2.37 13.88
N LEU A 137 -10.92 -1.16 13.61
CA LEU A 137 -11.74 -0.08 13.06
C LEU A 137 -11.69 -0.10 11.53
N ASP A 138 -12.69 -0.72 10.91
CA ASP A 138 -12.82 -0.77 9.46
C ASP A 138 -13.98 0.11 8.95
N PHE A 139 -13.63 1.15 8.19
CA PHE A 139 -14.58 2.06 7.55
C PHE A 139 -14.83 1.73 6.07
N GLU A 140 -14.14 0.75 5.49
CA GLU A 140 -14.30 0.39 4.08
C GLU A 140 -15.73 -0.05 3.74
N PRO A 141 -16.40 -0.93 4.53
CA PRO A 141 -17.77 -1.36 4.27
C PRO A 141 -18.79 -0.21 4.29
N PHE A 142 -18.59 0.77 5.17
CA PHE A 142 -19.48 1.93 5.32
C PHE A 142 -19.41 2.90 4.14
N ASN A 143 -18.33 2.83 3.35
CA ASN A 143 -18.10 3.69 2.19
C ASN A 143 -18.37 3.00 0.85
N ALA A 144 -18.88 1.75 0.85
CA ALA A 144 -19.08 0.97 -0.37
C ALA A 144 -20.11 1.59 -1.34
N SER A 145 -21.07 2.36 -0.82
CA SER A 145 -22.05 3.09 -1.64
C SER A 145 -21.47 4.32 -2.34
N PHE A 146 -20.30 4.80 -1.91
CA PHE A 146 -19.67 5.97 -2.52
C PHE A 146 -18.73 5.53 -3.64
N PRO A 147 -18.87 6.08 -4.85
CA PRO A 147 -17.93 5.80 -5.92
C PRO A 147 -16.53 6.32 -5.55
N ARG A 148 -15.49 5.50 -5.80
CA ARG A 148 -14.10 5.87 -5.51
C ARG A 148 -13.33 6.19 -6.81
N PRO A 149 -12.68 7.35 -6.92
CA PRO A 149 -11.76 7.61 -8.02
C PRO A 149 -10.53 6.71 -7.89
N ASN A 150 -10.11 6.06 -8.98
CA ASN A 150 -8.97 5.16 -9.04
C ASN A 150 -7.67 5.81 -9.55
N ARG A 151 -7.72 7.10 -9.91
CA ARG A 151 -6.56 7.86 -10.39
C ARG A 151 -6.03 8.74 -9.28
N SER A 152 -4.75 8.59 -8.93
CA SER A 152 -4.08 9.45 -7.94
C SER A 152 -4.16 10.94 -8.29
N SER A 153 -4.26 11.29 -9.58
CA SER A 153 -4.44 12.68 -10.04
C SER A 153 -5.81 13.29 -9.68
N SER A 154 -6.78 12.47 -9.28
CA SER A 154 -8.11 12.93 -8.86
C SER A 154 -8.22 13.18 -7.35
N ILE A 155 -7.15 12.92 -6.60
CA ILE A 155 -7.09 13.22 -5.16
C ILE A 155 -7.24 14.73 -4.97
N GLY A 156 -8.16 15.14 -4.10
CA GLY A 156 -8.51 16.55 -3.88
C GLY A 156 -9.62 17.08 -4.80
N SER A 157 -10.06 16.35 -5.82
CA SER A 157 -11.12 16.76 -6.75
C SER A 157 -12.46 16.06 -6.51
N GLY A 158 -12.79 15.76 -5.25
CA GLY A 158 -13.96 14.95 -4.87
C GLY A 158 -15.30 15.51 -5.36
N VAL A 159 -15.51 16.83 -5.26
CA VAL A 159 -16.75 17.48 -5.72
C VAL A 159 -16.95 17.32 -7.23
N GLN A 160 -15.90 17.42 -8.03
CA GLN A 160 -16.00 17.23 -9.49
C GLN A 160 -16.39 15.79 -9.83
N PHE A 161 -15.80 14.83 -9.12
CA PHE A 161 -16.12 13.41 -9.27
C PHE A 161 -17.57 13.12 -8.86
N LEU A 162 -18.00 13.65 -7.71
CA LEU A 162 -19.37 13.52 -7.22
C LEU A 162 -20.37 14.18 -8.16
N ASN A 163 -20.09 15.37 -8.67
CA ASN A 163 -20.94 16.05 -9.64
C ASN A 163 -21.11 15.20 -10.90
N ARG A 164 -20.01 14.64 -11.45
CA ARG A 164 -20.11 13.76 -12.62
C ARG A 164 -20.93 12.50 -12.33
N HIS A 165 -20.76 11.91 -11.14
CA HIS A 165 -21.51 10.73 -10.73
C HIS A 165 -23.01 11.03 -10.53
N LEU A 166 -23.35 12.11 -9.82
CA LEU A 166 -24.72 12.55 -9.61
C LEU A 166 -25.39 12.93 -10.93
N SER A 167 -24.71 13.69 -11.79
CA SER A 167 -25.21 14.00 -13.13
C SER A 167 -25.52 12.72 -13.89
N SER A 168 -24.62 11.73 -13.86
CA SER A 168 -24.88 10.43 -14.48
C SER A 168 -26.16 9.80 -13.93
N ILE A 169 -26.29 9.65 -12.59
CA ILE A 169 -27.46 9.05 -11.94
C ILE A 169 -28.77 9.77 -12.29
N MET A 170 -28.78 11.11 -12.28
CA MET A 170 -29.96 11.92 -12.56
C MET A 170 -30.58 11.66 -13.94
N PHE A 171 -29.79 11.16 -14.91
CA PHE A 171 -30.25 10.84 -16.27
C PHE A 171 -30.58 9.35 -16.49
N HIS A 172 -30.53 8.50 -15.44
CA HIS A 172 -30.81 7.06 -15.61
C HIS A 172 -32.31 6.71 -15.62
N SER A 173 -33.14 7.43 -14.86
CA SER A 173 -34.56 7.07 -14.69
C SER A 173 -35.43 8.30 -14.41
N LYS A 174 -36.75 8.15 -14.51
CA LYS A 174 -37.68 9.24 -14.17
C LYS A 174 -37.63 9.56 -12.66
N ASP A 175 -37.42 8.55 -11.84
CA ASP A 175 -37.47 8.63 -10.37
C ASP A 175 -36.16 9.20 -9.78
N SER A 176 -35.06 9.23 -10.55
CA SER A 176 -33.76 9.77 -10.07
C SER A 176 -33.76 11.28 -9.83
N LEU A 177 -34.80 12.00 -10.27
CA LEU A 177 -34.97 13.44 -10.01
C LEU A 177 -35.82 13.73 -8.76
N ASP A 178 -36.53 12.74 -8.21
CA ASP A 178 -37.35 12.92 -7.02
C ASP A 178 -36.57 13.45 -5.81
N PRO A 179 -35.32 13.01 -5.52
CA PRO A 179 -34.52 13.59 -4.45
C PRO A 179 -34.28 15.09 -4.62
N LEU A 180 -34.04 15.55 -5.86
CA LEU A 180 -33.82 16.97 -6.15
C LEU A 180 -35.12 17.77 -5.95
N LEU A 181 -36.26 17.26 -6.44
CA LEU A 181 -37.56 17.89 -6.24
C LEU A 181 -37.91 17.97 -4.74
N ASN A 182 -37.71 16.88 -4.00
CA ASN A 182 -37.96 16.83 -2.57
C ASN A 182 -37.06 17.79 -1.79
N PHE A 183 -35.77 17.88 -2.16
CA PHE A 183 -34.84 18.85 -1.59
C PHE A 183 -35.32 20.29 -1.78
N LEU A 184 -35.74 20.66 -3.00
CA LEU A 184 -36.25 21.99 -3.30
C LEU A 184 -37.56 22.30 -2.57
N ARG A 185 -38.48 21.34 -2.49
CA ARG A 185 -39.76 21.49 -1.74
C ARG A 185 -39.56 21.67 -0.24
N ALA A 186 -38.57 20.97 0.33
CA ALA A 186 -38.24 21.08 1.76
C ALA A 186 -37.46 22.36 2.09
N HIS A 187 -36.86 23.01 1.09
CA HIS A 187 -36.02 24.17 1.30
C HIS A 187 -36.84 25.39 1.76
N LYS A 188 -36.56 25.86 2.98
CA LYS A 188 -37.17 27.06 3.56
C LYS A 188 -36.09 27.96 4.14
N TYR A 189 -36.28 29.26 3.99
CA TYR A 189 -35.44 30.26 4.64
C TYR A 189 -36.28 31.07 5.63
N LYS A 190 -35.90 31.08 6.90
CA LYS A 190 -36.65 31.76 7.98
C LYS A 190 -38.14 31.39 7.99
N GLY A 191 -38.46 30.11 7.81
CA GLY A 191 -39.85 29.60 7.81
C GLY A 191 -40.63 29.84 6.51
N HIS A 192 -40.10 30.61 5.56
CA HIS A 192 -40.74 30.88 4.27
C HIS A 192 -40.22 29.92 3.21
N ALA A 193 -41.14 29.29 2.46
CA ALA A 193 -40.79 28.55 1.26
C ALA A 193 -40.28 29.53 0.20
N LYS A 194 -39.26 29.12 -0.56
CA LYS A 194 -38.80 29.83 -1.76
C LYS A 194 -39.60 29.41 -2.98
#